data_AF-A0A7C7K198-F1
#
_entry.id   AF-A0A7C7K198-F1
#
_cell.length_a   1.000
_cell.length_b   1.000
_cell.length_c   1.000
_cell.angle_alpha   90.00
_cell.angle_beta   90.00
_cell.angle_gamma   90.00
#
_symmetry.space_group_name_H-M   'P 1'
#
loop_
_entity.id
_entity.type
_entity.pdbx_description
1 polymer ?
#
loop_
_entity_poly.entity_id
_entity_poly.type
_entity_poly.pdbx_seq_one_letter_code
_entity_poly.pdbx_strand_id
1 'polypeptide(L)'
;MLKHINQISEQAFLLDFGSEINIQINKYVISFADCILQEIEKDNHLKIINCVPSYNKILIQFNAFSDTKTKIIDFLHSLNQKEITHVNKKEIVEIPICYDEEFALDIIDVSKKTRITKSNIIKLHLN
;
A
#
# COMPACT_ATOMS: atom_id res chain seq x y z
N MET A 1 1.46 -9.64 -8.16
CA MET A 1 0.94 -9.86 -9.52
C MET A 1 -0.15 -8.86 -9.82
N LEU A 2 -0.01 -8.08 -10.88
CA LEU A 2 -1.08 -7.21 -11.36
C LEU A 2 -2.15 -8.05 -12.07
N LYS A 3 -3.41 -7.91 -11.66
CA LYS A 3 -4.57 -8.61 -12.25
C LYS A 3 -5.34 -7.70 -13.20
N HIS A 4 -5.70 -6.50 -12.73
CA HIS A 4 -6.49 -5.55 -13.49
C HIS A 4 -5.95 -4.13 -13.35
N ILE A 5 -6.09 -3.36 -14.42
CA ILE A 5 -5.88 -1.90 -14.43
C ILE A 5 -7.26 -1.29 -14.66
N ASN A 6 -7.85 -0.72 -13.61
CA ASN A 6 -9.16 -0.08 -13.71
C ASN A 6 -8.97 1.42 -13.87
N GLN A 7 -9.51 2.01 -14.94
CA GLN A 7 -9.60 3.46 -15.02
C GLN A 7 -10.74 3.94 -14.11
N ILE A 8 -10.41 4.70 -13.07
CA ILE A 8 -11.39 5.17 -12.07
C ILE A 8 -11.70 6.67 -12.21
N SER A 9 -10.93 7.38 -13.03
CA SER A 9 -11.22 8.74 -13.49
C SER A 9 -10.47 9.02 -14.79
N GLU A 10 -10.64 10.20 -15.39
CA GLU A 10 -9.85 10.62 -16.55
C GLU A 10 -8.33 10.62 -16.29
N GLN A 11 -7.94 10.86 -15.04
CA GLN A 11 -6.57 11.10 -14.61
C GLN A 11 -6.07 10.07 -13.58
N ALA A 12 -6.75 8.94 -13.42
CA ALA A 12 -6.35 7.94 -12.44
C ALA A 12 -6.63 6.49 -12.83
N PHE A 13 -5.69 5.64 -12.43
CA PHE A 13 -5.81 4.19 -12.48
C PHE A 13 -5.81 3.59 -11.08
N LEU A 14 -6.65 2.59 -10.88
CA LEU A 14 -6.59 1.68 -9.75
C LEU A 14 -6.04 0.34 -10.22
N LEU A 15 -4.83 0.02 -9.78
CA LEU A 15 -4.19 -1.25 -10.02
C LEU A 15 -4.68 -2.29 -9.00
N ASP A 16 -5.16 -3.43 -9.50
CA ASP A 16 -5.73 -4.51 -8.70
C ASP A 16 -4.80 -5.72 -8.65
N PHE A 17 -4.44 -6.15 -7.43
CA PHE A 17 -3.58 -7.31 -7.18
C PHE A 17 -4.36 -8.48 -6.52
N GLY A 18 -5.67 -8.33 -6.33
CA GLY A 18 -6.57 -9.27 -5.69
C GLY A 18 -7.47 -8.63 -4.64
N SER A 19 -8.34 -9.45 -4.04
CA SER A 19 -9.28 -9.06 -2.99
C SER A 19 -8.79 -9.40 -1.57
N GLU A 20 -7.77 -10.24 -1.44
CA GLU A 20 -7.30 -10.74 -0.14
C GLU A 20 -6.36 -9.77 0.56
N ILE A 21 -6.45 -9.70 1.89
CA ILE A 21 -5.45 -9.07 2.75
C ILE A 21 -4.38 -10.12 3.04
N ASN A 22 -3.26 -10.06 2.31
CA ASN A 22 -2.20 -11.06 2.37
C ASN A 22 -0.82 -10.38 2.37
N ILE A 23 0.08 -10.80 3.28
CA ILE A 23 1.41 -10.20 3.44
C ILE A 23 2.25 -10.31 2.16
N GLN A 24 2.15 -11.42 1.42
CA GLN A 24 2.92 -11.60 0.18
C GLN A 24 2.38 -10.70 -0.94
N ILE A 25 1.05 -10.54 -1.02
CA ILE A 25 0.43 -9.57 -1.94
C ILE A 25 0.90 -8.16 -1.60
N ASN A 26 0.86 -7.77 -0.32
CA ASN A 26 1.28 -6.45 0.11
C ASN A 26 2.76 -6.18 -0.17
N LYS A 27 3.66 -7.14 0.08
CA LYS A 27 5.08 -7.02 -0.30
C LYS A 27 5.27 -6.77 -1.79
N TYR A 28 4.52 -7.48 -2.63
CA TYR A 28 4.54 -7.26 -4.07
C TYR A 28 4.01 -5.87 -4.43
N VAL A 29 2.90 -5.45 -3.84
CA VAL A 29 2.31 -4.11 -4.05
C VAL A 29 3.29 -3.01 -3.70
N ILE A 30 3.96 -3.10 -2.55
CA ILE A 30 4.98 -2.14 -2.12
C ILE A 30 6.14 -2.13 -3.14
N SER A 31 6.66 -3.30 -3.50
CA SER A 31 7.78 -3.38 -4.46
C SER A 31 7.41 -2.83 -5.85
N PHE A 32 6.16 -3.07 -6.29
CA PHE A 32 5.63 -2.56 -7.55
C PHE A 32 5.48 -1.03 -7.50
N ALA A 33 4.98 -0.49 -6.38
CA ALA A 33 4.89 0.95 -6.14
C ALA A 33 6.27 1.61 -6.11
N ASP A 34 7.26 0.98 -5.47
CA ASP A 34 8.64 1.48 -5.43
C ASP A 34 9.24 1.59 -6.84
N CYS A 35 8.99 0.62 -7.72
CA CYS A 35 9.42 0.70 -9.12
C CYS A 35 8.76 1.87 -9.87
N ILE A 36 7.49 2.14 -9.62
CA ILE A 36 6.79 3.31 -10.20
C ILE A 36 7.41 4.60 -9.66
N LEU A 37 7.62 4.70 -8.35
CA LEU A 37 8.20 5.87 -7.69
C LEU A 37 9.62 6.15 -8.20
N GLN A 38 10.44 5.12 -8.40
CA GLN A 38 11.76 5.27 -9.00
C GLN A 38 11.71 5.78 -10.46
N GLU A 39 10.71 5.37 -11.24
CA GLU A 39 10.51 5.90 -12.60
C GLU A 39 10.12 7.39 -12.59
N ILE A 40 9.31 7.78 -11.61
CA ILE A 40 8.94 9.18 -11.38
C ILE A 40 10.16 10.00 -10.99
N GLU A 41 11.00 9.51 -10.07
CA GLU A 41 12.19 10.24 -9.60
C GLU A 41 13.25 10.44 -10.68
N LYS A 42 13.37 9.52 -11.65
CA LYS A 42 14.40 9.58 -12.70
C LYS A 42 14.12 10.65 -13.76
N ASP A 43 12.93 10.63 -14.35
CA ASP A 43 12.57 11.51 -15.49
C ASP A 43 11.07 11.89 -15.51
N ASN A 44 10.21 11.12 -14.82
CA ASN A 44 8.76 11.26 -14.84
C ASN A 44 8.17 11.53 -16.24
N HIS A 45 8.69 10.82 -17.25
CA HIS A 45 8.24 10.97 -18.63
C HIS A 45 6.75 10.57 -18.79
N LEU A 46 6.26 9.73 -17.87
CA LEU A 46 4.86 9.28 -17.76
C LEU A 46 3.92 10.31 -17.13
N LYS A 47 4.42 11.45 -16.62
CA LYS A 47 3.62 12.50 -15.97
C LYS A 47 2.73 11.97 -14.85
N ILE A 48 3.21 10.99 -14.09
CA ILE A 48 2.54 10.51 -12.88
C ILE A 48 2.76 11.55 -11.79
N ILE A 49 1.65 11.95 -11.17
CA ILE A 49 1.60 12.97 -10.10
C ILE A 49 1.61 12.29 -8.73
N ASN A 50 1.02 11.10 -8.62
CA ASN A 50 0.92 10.39 -7.35
C ASN A 50 0.88 8.86 -7.54
N CYS A 51 1.46 8.13 -6.60
CA CYS A 51 1.44 6.67 -6.52
C CYS A 51 1.21 6.27 -5.06
N VAL A 52 0.01 5.75 -4.76
CA VAL A 52 -0.42 5.45 -3.39
C VAL A 52 -0.73 3.96 -3.27
N PRO A 53 0.16 3.15 -2.67
CA PRO A 53 -0.11 1.74 -2.38
C PRO A 53 -1.04 1.57 -1.17
N SER A 54 -1.79 0.45 -1.17
CA SER A 54 -2.53 -0.07 -0.02
C SER A 54 -2.17 -1.55 0.21
N TYR A 55 -3.02 -2.33 0.88
CA TYR A 55 -2.77 -3.76 1.08
C TYR A 55 -2.65 -4.53 -0.24
N ASN A 56 -3.58 -4.33 -1.17
CA ASN A 56 -3.68 -5.10 -2.42
C ASN A 56 -4.06 -4.25 -3.64
N LYS A 57 -3.94 -2.91 -3.53
CA LYS A 57 -4.22 -1.96 -4.61
C LYS A 57 -3.12 -0.91 -4.69
N ILE A 58 -2.98 -0.28 -5.85
CA ILE A 58 -2.22 0.97 -6.01
C ILE A 58 -3.10 1.96 -6.76
N LEU A 59 -3.21 3.18 -6.23
CA LEU A 59 -3.79 4.30 -6.94
C LEU A 59 -2.69 5.09 -7.64
N ILE A 60 -2.78 5.23 -8.95
CA ILE A 60 -1.91 6.10 -9.76
C ILE A 60 -2.72 7.28 -10.23
N GLN A 61 -2.21 8.49 -10.03
CA GLN A 61 -2.78 9.73 -10.57
C GLN A 61 -1.78 10.35 -11.54
N PHE A 62 -2.24 10.88 -12.66
CA PHE A 62 -1.39 11.40 -13.73
C PHE A 62 -2.04 12.58 -14.46
N ASN A 63 -1.24 13.40 -15.13
CA ASN A 63 -1.78 14.49 -15.95
C ASN A 63 -2.23 13.96 -17.34
N ALA A 64 -3.50 14.15 -17.68
CA ALA A 64 -4.07 13.66 -18.93
C ALA A 64 -3.65 14.55 -20.12
N PHE A 65 -2.69 14.06 -20.89
CA PHE A 65 -2.38 14.52 -22.26
C PHE A 65 -2.67 13.38 -23.24
N SER A 66 -2.69 13.67 -24.55
CA SER A 66 -3.22 12.77 -25.59
C SER A 66 -2.71 11.33 -25.52
N ASP A 67 -1.46 11.12 -25.11
CA ASP A 67 -0.83 9.78 -25.10
C ASP A 67 -0.43 9.27 -23.70
N THR A 68 -0.65 10.05 -22.63
CA THR A 68 -0.16 9.70 -21.28
C THR A 68 -0.73 8.36 -20.82
N LYS A 69 -2.03 8.15 -21.06
CA LYS A 69 -2.77 6.97 -20.61
C LYS A 69 -2.16 5.67 -21.16
N THR A 70 -1.94 5.62 -22.46
CA THR A 70 -1.41 4.43 -23.15
C THR A 70 0.02 4.14 -22.70
N LYS A 71 0.87 5.17 -22.62
CA LYS A 71 2.26 5.02 -22.14
C LYS A 71 2.33 4.46 -20.72
N ILE A 72 1.45 4.91 -19.82
CA ILE A 72 1.37 4.37 -18.46
C ILE A 72 0.94 2.90 -18.50
N ILE A 73 -0.10 2.54 -19.26
CA ILE A 73 -0.56 1.14 -19.37
C ILE A 73 0.56 0.23 -19.89
N ASP A 74 1.26 0.64 -20.94
CA ASP A 74 2.37 -0.12 -21.52
C ASP A 74 3.52 -0.30 -20.52
N PHE A 75 3.88 0.78 -19.81
CA PHE A 75 4.86 0.74 -18.73
C PHE A 75 4.46 -0.26 -17.64
N LEU A 76 3.21 -0.20 -17.17
CA LEU A 76 2.69 -1.08 -16.11
C LEU A 76 2.70 -2.55 -16.52
N HIS A 77 2.35 -2.85 -17.78
CA HIS A 77 2.46 -4.21 -18.32
C HIS A 77 3.91 -4.67 -18.41
N SER A 78 4.83 -3.80 -18.86
CA SER A 78 6.26 -4.10 -18.91
C SER A 78 6.83 -4.38 -17.51
N LEU A 79 6.35 -3.67 -16.49
CA LEU A 79 6.76 -3.84 -15.10
C LEU A 79 6.24 -5.17 -14.53
N ASN A 80 5.01 -5.55 -14.86
CA ASN A 80 4.42 -6.81 -14.40
C ASN A 80 5.08 -8.05 -15.01
N GLN A 81 5.75 -7.92 -16.16
CA GLN A 81 6.52 -9.00 -16.81
C GLN A 81 7.92 -9.17 -16.24
N LYS A 82 8.46 -8.14 -15.57
CA LYS A 82 9.77 -8.20 -14.93
C LYS A 82 9.68 -8.96 -13.62
N GLU A 83 10.73 -9.69 -13.28
CA GLU A 83 10.92 -10.17 -11.91
C GLU A 83 11.19 -8.95 -11.01
N ILE A 84 10.16 -8.54 -10.28
CA ILE A 84 10.29 -7.47 -9.29
C ILE A 84 11.03 -8.06 -8.09
N THR A 85 12.33 -7.80 -8.02
CA THR A 85 13.16 -8.18 -6.86
C THR A 85 12.71 -7.37 -5.66
N HIS A 86 12.23 -8.06 -4.63
CA HIS A 86 11.84 -7.44 -3.37
C HIS A 86 13.06 -6.80 -2.70
N VAL A 87 13.05 -5.47 -2.58
CA VAL A 87 14.06 -4.77 -1.78
C VAL A 87 13.69 -4.98 -0.31
N ASN A 88 14.32 -5.96 0.33
CA ASN A 88 14.15 -6.27 1.75
C ASN A 88 14.86 -5.25 2.66
N LYS A 89 14.62 -3.93 2.48
CA LYS A 89 14.97 -2.97 3.52
C LYS A 89 13.90 -3.03 4.61
N LYS A 90 14.10 -3.93 5.56
CA LYS A 90 13.33 -3.93 6.80
C LYS A 90 13.94 -2.89 7.73
N GLU A 91 13.25 -1.78 7.90
CA GLU A 91 13.51 -0.85 8.99
C GLU A 91 12.53 -1.18 10.12
N ILE A 92 13.06 -1.39 11.33
CA ILE A 92 12.25 -1.60 12.51
C ILE A 92 12.16 -0.26 13.22
N VAL A 93 10.94 0.27 13.33
CA VAL A 93 10.66 1.51 14.06
C VAL A 93 9.93 1.15 15.33
N GLU A 94 10.53 1.48 16.48
CA GLU A 94 9.90 1.31 17.79
C GLU A 94 9.03 2.53 18.12
N ILE A 95 7.76 2.28 18.44
CA ILE A 95 6.80 3.33 18.78
C ILE A 95 6.41 3.18 20.26
N PRO A 96 6.70 4.15 21.15
CA PRO A 96 6.29 4.08 22.54
C PRO A 96 4.77 4.25 22.65
N ILE A 97 4.13 3.46 23.52
CA ILE A 97 2.69 3.45 23.71
C ILE A 97 2.37 3.57 25.21
N CYS A 98 1.45 4.49 25.55
CA CYS A 98 0.95 4.64 26.92
C CYS A 98 -0.46 4.03 27.04
N TYR A 99 -0.65 3.14 28.02
CA TYR A 99 -1.94 2.48 28.30
C TYR A 99 -2.56 2.94 29.63
N ASP A 100 -2.11 4.08 30.14
CA ASP A 100 -2.69 4.72 31.31
C ASP A 100 -4.15 5.06 31.03
N GLU A 101 -4.97 5.06 32.09
CA GLU A 101 -6.43 5.14 31.95
C GLU A 101 -6.89 6.42 31.24
N GLU A 102 -6.15 7.52 31.39
CA GLU A 102 -6.44 8.80 30.72
C GLU A 102 -6.25 8.75 29.18
N PHE A 103 -5.39 7.86 28.67
CA PHE A 103 -5.12 7.71 27.24
C PHE A 103 -5.82 6.49 26.62
N ALA A 104 -6.17 5.49 27.45
CA ALA A 104 -6.76 4.23 27.02
C ALA A 104 -8.28 4.17 27.24
N LEU A 105 -9.00 5.23 26.87
CA LEU A 105 -10.43 5.43 27.18
C LEU A 105 -11.32 4.25 26.74
N ASP A 106 -11.02 3.65 25.58
CA ASP A 106 -11.84 2.58 25.00
C ASP A 106 -11.42 1.17 25.43
N ILE A 107 -10.33 1.00 26.17
CA ILE A 107 -9.76 -0.34 26.43
C ILE A 107 -10.69 -1.24 27.26
N ILE A 108 -11.50 -0.63 28.12
CA ILE A 108 -12.52 -1.33 28.91
C ILE A 108 -13.62 -1.86 27.98
N ASP A 109 -14.02 -1.09 26.97
CA ASP A 109 -15.06 -1.48 26.03
C ASP A 109 -14.57 -2.52 25.03
N VAL A 110 -13.31 -2.41 24.58
CA VAL A 110 -12.65 -3.48 23.82
C VAL A 110 -12.61 -4.76 24.66
N SER A 111 -12.26 -4.67 25.94
CA SER A 111 -12.24 -5.81 26.86
C SER A 111 -13.61 -6.49 26.98
N LYS A 112 -14.68 -5.72 27.16
CA LYS A 112 -16.06 -6.24 27.21
C LYS A 112 -16.48 -6.91 25.90
N LYS A 113 -16.20 -6.28 24.75
CA LYS A 113 -16.62 -6.80 23.42
C LYS A 113 -15.87 -8.07 23.02
N THR A 114 -14.57 -8.12 23.30
CA THR A 114 -13.70 -9.25 22.94
C THR A 114 -13.68 -10.36 23.99
N ARG A 115 -14.13 -10.08 25.22
CA ARG A 115 -14.01 -10.95 26.40
C ARG A 115 -12.55 -11.26 26.77
N ILE A 116 -11.62 -10.39 26.37
CA ILE A 116 -10.21 -10.47 26.71
C ILE A 116 -9.92 -9.43 27.79
N THR A 117 -9.13 -9.76 28.81
CA THR A 117 -8.77 -8.80 29.87
C THR A 117 -7.91 -7.66 29.32
N LYS A 118 -7.96 -6.47 29.94
CA LYS A 118 -7.09 -5.32 29.59
C LYS A 118 -5.62 -5.73 29.45
N SER A 119 -5.08 -6.47 30.43
CA SER A 119 -3.69 -6.94 30.41
C SER A 119 -3.39 -7.85 29.22
N ASN A 120 -4.31 -8.76 28.87
CA ASN A 120 -4.12 -9.65 27.72
C ASN A 120 -4.25 -8.91 26.38
N ILE A 121 -5.11 -7.89 26.29
CA ILE A 121 -5.18 -7.01 25.10
C ILE A 121 -3.83 -6.31 24.89
N ILE A 122 -3.27 -5.71 25.95
CA ILE A 122 -1.97 -5.01 25.88
C ILE A 122 -0.88 -5.99 25.44
N LYS A 123 -0.83 -7.19 26.02
CA LYS A 123 0.14 -8.23 25.63
C LYS A 123 -0.01 -8.61 24.15
N LEU A 124 -1.23 -8.84 23.68
CA LEU A 124 -1.48 -9.19 22.27
C LEU A 124 -1.12 -8.06 21.30
N HIS A 125 -1.27 -6.80 21.70
CA HIS A 125 -0.95 -5.64 20.87
C HIS A 125 0.55 -5.34 20.80
N LEU A 126 1.31 -5.70 21.84
CA LEU A 126 2.77 -5.50 21.91
C LEU A 126 3.59 -6.68 21.37
N ASN A 127 2.94 -7.82 21.09
CA ASN A 127 3.57 -9.00 20.49
C ASN A 127 3.70 -8.86 18.96
#